data_AF-A0A847FPP8-F1
#
_entry.id   AF-A0A847FPP8-F1
#
_cell.length_a   1.000
_cell.length_b   1.000
_cell.length_c   1.000
_cell.angle_alpha   90.00
_cell.angle_beta   90.00
_cell.angle_gamma   90.00
#
_symmetry.space_group_name_H-M   'P 1'
#
loop_
_entity.id
_entity.type
_entity.pdbx_description
1 polymer ?
#
loop_
_entity_poly.entity_id
_entity_poly.type
_entity_poly.pdbx_seq_one_letter_code
_entity_poly.pdbx_strand_id
1 'polypeptide(L)'
;MREEEMHRSERLKHLGYEPPDQSDWVTGLHPMDALLRGERLPHIWCQGCGLGTALTTFISALQWLEKNRGWDMDKVAVVSGIGCTGRIAGYVRLDSFHTTHGRALPFATGLKLANPELKVVVLSGDGDIAGIGGNHLIHAARRNLNITIICVNNFNYGMTGGQVSATTPHEARAVTSQYGNFEYPFNLPYLAAASGASFVARWTVLHARRLEWTLREALQHPGFGFVEVIAPCSTAYARWNREGTGLDPEQLRRRGLEVMKHYQNVGRISHGTHPKDAGVVVDGNGLITEIVEGKFVEDRKPDLQSALDTLLVKGEKWWQAEKKTIDDRPNLPKRTEPLPRTEVQLGGFGGQGIISAGKIIGQAGAIYDGLEVCFTQSYGPEARGGAAGSQVVLSTDPIHHPHLIQPTSMIIMSQSAYDKYLPTLAPGGILLVDDGLVSMPAEHRTDIGTYGMPATRIAEELGNNRAANTVMLGFWTAAIGAVSEAAMRQAVAESVPSKTVEVNMKAFDIGFQRGLEVAARDK
;
A
#
# COMPACT_ATOMS: atom_id res chain seq x y z
N MET A 1 -19.72 -8.00 -23.64
CA MET A 1 -20.39 -8.02 -24.95
C MET A 1 -20.66 -9.46 -25.29
N ARG A 2 -21.85 -9.77 -25.80
CA ARG A 2 -22.09 -11.08 -26.43
C ARG A 2 -21.22 -11.20 -27.68
N GLU A 3 -20.86 -12.41 -28.08
CA GLU A 3 -20.00 -12.67 -29.26
C GLU A 3 -20.48 -11.91 -30.50
N GLU A 4 -21.80 -11.89 -30.74
CA GLU A 4 -22.45 -11.13 -31.82
C GLU A 4 -22.27 -9.59 -31.74
N GLU A 5 -22.12 -9.03 -30.54
CA GLU A 5 -21.87 -7.59 -30.34
C GLU A 5 -20.40 -7.23 -30.63
N MET A 6 -19.46 -8.17 -30.42
CA MET A 6 -18.06 -8.01 -30.81
C MET A 6 -17.91 -7.97 -32.34
N HIS A 7 -18.58 -8.86 -33.08
CA HIS A 7 -18.55 -8.91 -34.55
C HIS A 7 -19.03 -7.60 -35.21
N ARG A 8 -19.86 -6.82 -34.52
CA ARG A 8 -20.47 -5.57 -35.03
C ARG A 8 -19.79 -4.30 -34.54
N SER A 9 -18.74 -4.39 -33.73
CA SER A 9 -18.03 -3.22 -33.22
C SER A 9 -17.23 -2.53 -34.33
N GLU A 10 -17.70 -1.37 -34.79
CA GLU A 10 -16.96 -0.51 -35.75
C GLU A 10 -15.57 -0.14 -35.23
N ARG A 11 -15.41 -0.01 -33.91
CA ARG A 11 -14.12 0.25 -33.27
C ARG A 11 -13.12 -0.89 -33.51
N LEU A 12 -13.59 -2.15 -33.46
CA LEU A 12 -12.72 -3.30 -33.73
C LEU A 12 -12.35 -3.37 -35.22
N LYS A 13 -13.29 -3.08 -36.13
CA LYS A 13 -13.01 -2.98 -37.57
C LYS A 13 -11.97 -1.90 -37.90
N HIS A 14 -12.05 -0.72 -37.28
CA HIS A 14 -11.06 0.34 -37.46
C HIS A 14 -9.67 0.00 -36.87
N LEU A 15 -9.58 -0.95 -35.93
CA LEU A 15 -8.32 -1.45 -35.39
C LEU A 15 -7.73 -2.62 -36.20
N GLY A 16 -8.34 -2.97 -37.35
CA GLY A 16 -7.93 -4.09 -38.19
C GLY A 16 -8.21 -5.46 -37.56
N TYR A 17 -9.19 -5.55 -36.65
CA TYR A 17 -9.65 -6.83 -36.15
C TYR A 17 -10.50 -7.50 -37.24
N GLU A 18 -9.97 -8.58 -37.81
CA GLU A 18 -10.73 -9.50 -38.64
C GLU A 18 -11.41 -10.54 -37.74
N PRO A 19 -12.74 -10.64 -37.77
CA PRO A 19 -13.45 -11.74 -37.17
C PRO A 19 -12.91 -13.09 -37.65
N PRO A 20 -12.80 -14.13 -36.80
CA PRO A 20 -12.27 -15.44 -37.19
C PRO A 20 -12.97 -16.07 -38.42
N ASP A 21 -14.25 -15.76 -38.66
CA ASP A 21 -15.05 -16.21 -39.80
C ASP A 21 -14.78 -15.43 -41.11
N GLN A 22 -14.14 -14.27 -41.00
CA GLN A 22 -13.78 -13.38 -42.13
C GLN A 22 -12.28 -13.26 -42.33
N SER A 23 -11.51 -13.97 -41.50
CA SER A 23 -10.07 -13.94 -41.50
C SER A 23 -9.51 -15.03 -42.40
N ASP A 24 -8.57 -14.67 -43.26
CA ASP A 24 -7.83 -15.63 -44.11
C ASP A 24 -6.92 -16.56 -43.27
N TRP A 25 -6.82 -16.30 -41.96
CA TRP A 25 -5.98 -17.02 -41.01
C TRP A 25 -6.61 -18.36 -40.60
N VAL A 26 -5.99 -19.45 -41.07
CA VAL A 26 -6.37 -20.81 -40.68
C VAL A 26 -5.79 -21.14 -39.30
N THR A 27 -6.66 -21.20 -38.28
CA THR A 27 -6.27 -21.67 -36.93
C THR A 27 -6.25 -23.21 -36.86
N GLY A 28 -5.36 -23.78 -36.03
CA GLY A 28 -5.30 -25.23 -35.80
C GLY A 28 -4.29 -25.98 -36.68
N LEU A 29 -3.45 -25.27 -37.42
CA LEU A 29 -2.35 -25.85 -38.20
C LEU A 29 -1.11 -26.10 -37.34
N HIS A 30 -0.92 -25.29 -36.30
CA HIS A 30 0.16 -25.45 -35.33
C HIS A 30 -0.40 -25.73 -33.93
N PRO A 31 0.22 -26.63 -33.13
CA PRO A 31 -0.30 -27.01 -31.82
C PRO A 31 -0.52 -25.84 -30.84
N MET A 32 0.19 -24.71 -31.03
CA MET A 32 0.08 -23.52 -30.18
C MET A 32 -0.95 -22.49 -30.67
N ASP A 33 -1.59 -22.68 -31.83
CA ASP A 33 -2.57 -21.73 -32.38
C ASP A 33 -3.75 -21.50 -31.44
N ALA A 34 -4.04 -22.47 -30.57
CA ALA A 34 -5.10 -22.37 -29.58
C ALA A 34 -4.89 -21.22 -28.57
N LEU A 35 -3.64 -20.81 -28.32
CA LEU A 35 -3.28 -19.76 -27.36
C LEU A 35 -2.51 -18.61 -28.01
N LEU A 36 -2.39 -18.59 -29.35
CA LEU A 36 -1.76 -17.52 -30.12
C LEU A 36 -2.80 -16.71 -30.89
N ARG A 37 -2.52 -15.42 -31.04
CA ARG A 37 -3.25 -14.53 -31.94
C ARG A 37 -2.60 -14.58 -33.32
N GLY A 38 -3.08 -15.50 -34.16
CA GLY A 38 -2.57 -15.70 -35.52
C GLY A 38 -2.58 -14.42 -36.36
N GLU A 39 -3.63 -13.61 -36.20
CA GLU A 39 -3.82 -12.33 -36.88
C GLU A 39 -2.79 -11.25 -36.49
N ARG A 40 -2.02 -11.49 -35.41
CA ARG A 40 -0.93 -10.61 -34.95
C ARG A 40 0.44 -11.14 -35.35
N LEU A 41 0.51 -12.25 -36.08
CA LEU A 41 1.75 -12.82 -36.60
C LEU A 41 2.01 -12.36 -38.06
N PRO A 42 3.27 -12.25 -38.49
CA PRO A 42 4.49 -12.54 -37.74
C PRO A 42 4.77 -11.51 -36.63
N HIS A 43 5.41 -11.96 -35.55
CA HIS A 43 5.80 -11.07 -34.45
C HIS A 43 6.88 -10.07 -34.88
N ILE A 44 7.02 -8.96 -34.15
CA ILE A 44 8.01 -7.91 -34.49
C ILE A 44 9.45 -8.22 -34.01
N TRP A 45 9.67 -9.34 -33.31
CA TRP A 45 10.97 -9.63 -32.71
C TRP A 45 12.03 -10.00 -33.75
N CYS A 46 13.27 -9.60 -33.45
CA CYS A 46 14.41 -9.77 -34.33
C CYS A 46 14.80 -11.25 -34.50
N GLN A 47 15.40 -11.57 -35.65
CA GLN A 47 16.00 -12.89 -35.87
C GLN A 47 17.09 -13.17 -34.82
N GLY A 48 17.09 -14.39 -34.26
CA GLY A 48 18.00 -14.81 -33.20
C GLY A 48 17.68 -14.24 -31.82
N CYS A 49 16.53 -13.57 -31.63
CA CYS A 49 16.04 -13.17 -30.32
C CYS A 49 15.45 -14.37 -29.55
N GLY A 50 15.69 -14.46 -28.25
CA GLY A 50 15.15 -15.54 -27.40
C GLY A 50 13.67 -15.41 -27.02
N LEU A 51 13.00 -14.30 -27.37
CA LEU A 51 11.61 -14.03 -26.95
C LEU A 51 10.60 -15.04 -27.51
N GLY A 52 10.82 -15.54 -28.74
CA GLY A 52 10.00 -16.62 -29.29
C GLY A 52 10.07 -17.90 -28.46
N THR A 53 11.25 -18.27 -27.97
CA THR A 53 11.42 -19.44 -27.09
C THR A 53 10.77 -19.21 -25.73
N ALA A 54 10.89 -18.01 -25.16
CA ALA A 54 10.21 -17.66 -23.91
C ALA A 54 8.67 -17.73 -24.06
N LEU A 55 8.12 -17.21 -25.15
CA LEU A 55 6.68 -17.28 -25.45
C LEU A 55 6.21 -18.73 -25.63
N THR A 56 6.91 -19.52 -26.45
CA THR A 56 6.51 -20.91 -26.76
C THR A 56 6.62 -21.83 -25.55
N THR A 57 7.62 -21.64 -24.68
CA THR A 57 7.72 -22.38 -23.40
C THR A 57 6.62 -22.00 -22.43
N PHE A 58 6.24 -20.72 -22.35
CA PHE A 58 5.09 -20.28 -21.56
C PHE A 58 3.78 -20.89 -22.07
N ILE A 59 3.53 -20.86 -23.38
CA ILE A 59 2.32 -21.45 -23.98
C ILE A 59 2.28 -22.96 -23.74
N SER A 60 3.39 -23.66 -23.96
CA SER A 60 3.48 -25.11 -23.69
C SER A 60 3.15 -25.44 -22.23
N ALA A 61 3.61 -24.61 -21.27
CA ALA A 61 3.29 -24.81 -19.87
C ALA A 61 1.78 -24.65 -19.60
N LEU A 62 1.13 -23.64 -20.20
CA LEU A 62 -0.32 -23.45 -20.08
C LEU A 62 -1.12 -24.60 -20.69
N GLN A 63 -0.79 -25.05 -21.90
CA GLN A 63 -1.46 -26.20 -22.54
C GLN A 63 -1.31 -27.47 -21.71
N TRP A 64 -0.15 -27.67 -21.09
CA TRP A 64 0.05 -28.78 -20.18
C TRP A 64 -0.84 -28.64 -18.93
N LEU A 65 -0.94 -27.45 -18.35
CA LEU A 65 -1.77 -27.18 -17.16
C LEU A 65 -3.26 -27.34 -17.47
N GLU A 66 -3.74 -26.88 -18.62
CA GLU A 66 -5.10 -27.10 -19.10
C GLU A 66 -5.39 -28.62 -19.18
N LYS A 67 -4.57 -29.34 -19.95
CA LYS A 67 -4.77 -30.77 -20.22
C LYS A 67 -4.62 -31.67 -18.98
N ASN A 68 -3.71 -31.36 -18.06
CA ASN A 68 -3.33 -32.26 -16.97
C ASN A 68 -3.78 -31.80 -15.59
N ARG A 69 -4.14 -30.52 -15.42
CA ARG A 69 -4.50 -29.91 -14.13
C ARG A 69 -5.86 -29.21 -14.16
N GLY A 70 -6.58 -29.29 -15.29
CA GLY A 70 -7.91 -28.71 -15.43
C GLY A 70 -7.91 -27.19 -15.32
N TRP A 71 -6.83 -26.52 -15.74
CA TRP A 71 -6.81 -25.07 -15.78
C TRP A 71 -7.81 -24.56 -16.82
N ASP A 72 -8.67 -23.64 -16.38
CA ASP A 72 -9.54 -22.86 -17.24
C ASP A 72 -8.75 -21.68 -17.82
N MET A 73 -8.58 -21.65 -19.15
CA MET A 73 -7.85 -20.57 -19.83
C MET A 73 -8.56 -19.21 -19.72
N ASP A 74 -9.88 -19.18 -19.53
CA ASP A 74 -10.64 -17.95 -19.28
C ASP A 74 -10.35 -17.34 -17.90
N LYS A 75 -9.68 -18.09 -17.01
CA LYS A 75 -9.19 -17.60 -15.72
C LYS A 75 -7.72 -17.19 -15.74
N VAL A 76 -7.03 -17.31 -16.88
CA VAL A 76 -5.62 -16.92 -17.01
C VAL A 76 -5.51 -15.51 -17.56
N ALA A 77 -4.92 -14.61 -16.78
CA ALA A 77 -4.68 -13.24 -17.18
C ALA A 77 -3.17 -12.95 -17.30
N VAL A 78 -2.76 -12.42 -18.46
CA VAL A 78 -1.38 -12.03 -18.73
C VAL A 78 -1.23 -10.52 -18.63
N VAL A 79 -0.33 -10.05 -17.79
CA VAL A 79 -0.01 -8.63 -17.65
C VAL A 79 1.42 -8.39 -18.11
N SER A 80 1.64 -7.34 -18.89
CA SER A 80 2.96 -6.93 -19.33
C SER A 80 3.14 -5.42 -19.20
N GLY A 81 4.37 -4.96 -19.07
CA GLY A 81 4.71 -3.54 -19.17
C GLY A 81 5.27 -3.23 -20.55
N ILE A 82 6.18 -2.26 -20.64
CA ILE A 82 6.69 -1.76 -21.93
C ILE A 82 8.07 -2.35 -22.24
N GLY A 83 8.23 -2.84 -23.47
CA GLY A 83 9.49 -3.37 -24.00
C GLY A 83 9.26 -4.44 -25.06
N CYS A 84 10.34 -5.01 -25.63
CA CYS A 84 10.21 -6.09 -26.61
C CYS A 84 9.44 -7.29 -26.02
N THR A 85 9.78 -7.69 -24.79
CA THR A 85 9.05 -8.72 -24.03
C THR A 85 7.61 -8.32 -23.76
N GLY A 86 7.35 -7.03 -23.49
CA GLY A 86 6.02 -6.51 -23.18
C GLY A 86 4.98 -6.78 -24.27
N ARG A 87 5.42 -6.90 -25.53
CA ARG A 87 4.56 -7.21 -26.68
C ARG A 87 3.93 -8.60 -26.61
N ILE A 88 4.41 -9.51 -25.76
CA ILE A 88 3.83 -10.86 -25.57
C ILE A 88 2.32 -10.78 -25.31
N ALA A 89 1.85 -9.81 -24.52
CA ALA A 89 0.43 -9.63 -24.25
C ALA A 89 -0.40 -9.44 -25.54
N GLY A 90 0.17 -8.87 -26.60
CA GLY A 90 -0.49 -8.73 -27.90
C GLY A 90 -0.51 -10.02 -28.75
N TYR A 91 0.25 -11.04 -28.39
CA TYR A 91 0.39 -12.29 -29.16
C TYR A 91 -0.33 -13.48 -28.54
N VAL A 92 -0.71 -13.40 -27.26
CA VAL A 92 -1.42 -14.49 -26.57
C VAL A 92 -2.93 -14.33 -26.70
N ARG A 93 -3.63 -15.42 -26.99
CA ARG A 93 -5.10 -15.49 -27.05
C ARG A 93 -5.67 -15.78 -25.67
N LEU A 94 -5.41 -14.86 -24.75
CA LEU A 94 -5.87 -14.84 -23.35
C LEU A 94 -6.28 -13.40 -23.01
N ASP A 95 -6.93 -13.22 -21.85
CA ASP A 95 -7.10 -11.89 -21.26
C ASP A 95 -5.73 -11.28 -20.97
N SER A 96 -5.42 -10.21 -21.69
CA SER A 96 -4.06 -9.67 -21.78
C SER A 96 -4.04 -8.16 -21.58
N PHE A 97 -3.20 -7.67 -20.68
CA PHE A 97 -3.08 -6.24 -20.37
C PHE A 97 -1.64 -5.76 -20.65
N HIS A 98 -1.49 -4.96 -21.70
CA HIS A 98 -0.24 -4.25 -22.00
C HIS A 98 -0.29 -2.85 -21.35
N THR A 99 0.39 -2.72 -20.23
CA THR A 99 0.28 -1.56 -19.32
C THR A 99 1.41 -0.55 -19.53
N THR A 100 1.48 0.48 -18.67
CA THR A 100 2.57 1.46 -18.70
C THR A 100 3.88 0.88 -18.16
N HIS A 101 5.01 1.47 -18.57
CA HIS A 101 6.34 1.01 -18.20
C HIS A 101 6.54 1.00 -16.68
N GLY A 102 7.01 -0.13 -16.14
CA GLY A 102 7.24 -0.37 -14.73
C GLY A 102 5.98 -0.62 -13.91
N ARG A 103 4.79 -0.71 -14.53
CA ARG A 103 3.50 -0.77 -13.80
C ARG A 103 2.73 -2.08 -14.00
N ALA A 104 3.34 -3.08 -14.64
CA ALA A 104 2.76 -4.41 -14.75
C ALA A 104 2.44 -5.03 -13.38
N LEU A 105 3.31 -4.85 -12.39
CA LEU A 105 3.14 -5.43 -11.05
C LEU A 105 2.05 -4.77 -10.19
N PRO A 106 1.96 -3.43 -10.11
CA PRO A 106 0.79 -2.77 -9.51
C PRO A 106 -0.52 -3.19 -10.16
N PHE A 107 -0.56 -3.27 -11.50
CA PHE A 107 -1.76 -3.67 -12.23
C PHE A 107 -2.14 -5.12 -11.92
N ALA A 108 -1.18 -6.06 -11.99
CA ALA A 108 -1.38 -7.45 -11.64
C ALA A 108 -1.82 -7.65 -10.18
N THR A 109 -1.27 -6.85 -9.26
CA THR A 109 -1.68 -6.81 -7.85
C THR A 109 -3.15 -6.43 -7.71
N GLY A 110 -3.58 -5.35 -8.38
CA GLY A 110 -4.98 -4.92 -8.38
C GLY A 110 -5.91 -5.98 -8.97
N LEU A 111 -5.52 -6.59 -10.10
CA LEU A 111 -6.29 -7.65 -10.74
C LEU A 111 -6.47 -8.86 -9.83
N LYS A 112 -5.39 -9.29 -9.16
CA LYS A 112 -5.42 -10.45 -8.25
C LYS A 112 -6.24 -10.19 -6.99
N LEU A 113 -6.19 -8.97 -6.43
CA LEU A 113 -7.01 -8.59 -5.28
C LEU A 113 -8.48 -8.43 -5.64
N ALA A 114 -8.79 -7.91 -6.83
CA ALA A 114 -10.16 -7.74 -7.30
C ALA A 114 -10.83 -9.08 -7.63
N ASN A 115 -10.08 -10.05 -8.16
CA ASN A 115 -10.57 -11.40 -8.42
C ASN A 115 -9.52 -12.45 -8.02
N PRO A 116 -9.59 -12.97 -6.77
CA PRO A 116 -8.63 -13.95 -6.25
C PRO A 116 -8.59 -15.28 -7.01
N GLU A 117 -9.61 -15.63 -7.80
CA GLU A 117 -9.62 -16.86 -8.59
C GLU A 117 -8.70 -16.82 -9.80
N LEU A 118 -8.42 -15.62 -10.34
CA LEU A 118 -7.61 -15.45 -11.55
C LEU A 118 -6.19 -15.97 -11.36
N LYS A 119 -5.67 -16.63 -12.40
CA LYS A 119 -4.26 -17.00 -12.54
C LYS A 119 -3.54 -15.85 -13.22
N VAL A 120 -2.96 -14.96 -12.41
CA VAL A 120 -2.32 -13.73 -12.89
C VAL A 120 -0.84 -13.99 -13.14
N VAL A 121 -0.41 -13.79 -14.38
CA VAL A 121 0.98 -14.00 -14.81
C VAL A 121 1.53 -12.70 -15.38
N VAL A 122 2.72 -12.29 -14.94
CA VAL A 122 3.42 -11.12 -15.45
C VAL A 122 4.55 -11.57 -16.37
N LEU A 123 4.50 -11.20 -17.65
CA LEU A 123 5.60 -11.43 -18.61
C LEU A 123 6.18 -10.10 -19.05
N SER A 124 7.42 -9.79 -18.65
CA SER A 124 8.07 -8.55 -19.06
C SER A 124 9.60 -8.61 -19.01
N GLY A 125 10.26 -7.53 -19.43
CA GLY A 125 11.72 -7.44 -19.48
C GLY A 125 12.36 -7.07 -18.14
N ASP A 126 13.65 -7.36 -18.01
CA ASP A 126 14.52 -6.91 -16.91
C ASP A 126 14.40 -5.41 -16.58
N GLY A 127 14.43 -4.54 -17.58
CA GLY A 127 14.29 -3.10 -17.40
C GLY A 127 12.95 -2.64 -16.84
N ASP A 128 11.89 -3.29 -17.31
CA ASP A 128 10.53 -3.02 -16.90
C ASP A 128 10.30 -3.50 -15.46
N ILE A 129 10.79 -4.69 -15.10
CA ILE A 129 10.57 -5.32 -13.80
C ILE A 129 11.54 -4.81 -12.72
N ALA A 130 12.83 -4.75 -13.03
CA ALA A 130 13.89 -4.46 -12.05
C ALA A 130 14.49 -3.05 -12.18
N GLY A 131 14.30 -2.37 -13.31
CA GLY A 131 14.62 -0.95 -13.48
C GLY A 131 13.52 -0.07 -12.88
N ILE A 132 12.71 0.56 -13.73
CA ILE A 132 11.63 1.48 -13.28
C ILE A 132 10.54 0.77 -12.45
N GLY A 133 10.37 -0.54 -12.61
CA GLY A 133 9.47 -1.37 -11.80
C GLY A 133 10.05 -1.89 -10.49
N GLY A 134 11.34 -1.64 -10.19
CA GLY A 134 12.07 -2.31 -9.11
C GLY A 134 11.41 -2.19 -7.73
N ASN A 135 10.90 -1.00 -7.37
CA ASN A 135 10.21 -0.82 -6.08
C ASN A 135 8.91 -1.64 -6.01
N HIS A 136 8.22 -1.83 -7.14
CA HIS A 136 7.02 -2.66 -7.19
C HIS A 136 7.36 -4.15 -7.11
N LEU A 137 8.48 -4.60 -7.68
CA LEU A 137 8.99 -5.96 -7.52
C LEU A 137 9.21 -6.29 -6.04
N ILE A 138 9.94 -5.43 -5.32
CA ILE A 138 10.23 -5.61 -3.89
C ILE A 138 8.94 -5.75 -3.08
N HIS A 139 7.98 -4.85 -3.30
CA HIS A 139 6.74 -4.87 -2.54
C HIS A 139 5.76 -5.96 -2.97
N ALA A 140 5.76 -6.39 -4.24
CA ALA A 140 4.93 -7.51 -4.69
C ALA A 140 5.43 -8.83 -4.10
N ALA A 141 6.75 -9.05 -4.10
CA ALA A 141 7.38 -10.20 -3.44
C ALA A 141 7.09 -10.21 -1.92
N ARG A 142 7.24 -9.07 -1.24
CA ARG A 142 6.97 -8.95 0.21
C ARG A 142 5.52 -9.27 0.57
N ARG A 143 4.57 -8.87 -0.28
CA ARG A 143 3.13 -9.14 -0.09
C ARG A 143 2.80 -10.60 -0.36
N ASN A 144 3.62 -11.32 -1.13
CA ASN A 144 3.43 -12.72 -1.43
C ASN A 144 2.05 -13.05 -2.03
N LEU A 145 1.45 -12.14 -2.83
CA LEU A 145 0.23 -12.47 -3.57
C LEU A 145 0.52 -13.57 -4.60
N ASN A 146 -0.46 -14.44 -4.83
CA ASN A 146 -0.36 -15.51 -5.81
C ASN A 146 -0.33 -14.98 -7.26
N ILE A 147 0.86 -14.53 -7.67
CA ILE A 147 1.22 -13.92 -8.95
C ILE A 147 2.57 -14.50 -9.34
N THR A 148 2.70 -14.97 -10.59
CA THR A 148 3.95 -15.48 -11.14
C THR A 148 4.54 -14.46 -12.10
N ILE A 149 5.79 -14.04 -11.87
CA ILE A 149 6.56 -13.22 -12.81
C ILE A 149 7.46 -14.12 -13.64
N ILE A 150 7.45 -13.90 -14.95
CA ILE A 150 8.43 -14.40 -15.90
C ILE A 150 9.17 -13.18 -16.46
N CYS A 151 10.36 -12.93 -15.91
CA CYS A 151 11.20 -11.80 -16.27
C CYS A 151 12.20 -12.24 -17.32
N VAL A 152 12.04 -11.78 -18.57
CA VAL A 152 13.01 -12.06 -19.63
C VAL A 152 14.16 -11.06 -19.55
N ASN A 153 15.30 -11.52 -19.05
CA ASN A 153 16.52 -10.74 -18.92
C ASN A 153 17.36 -10.88 -20.19
N ASN A 154 17.56 -9.77 -20.89
CA ASN A 154 18.38 -9.72 -22.09
C ASN A 154 19.54 -8.73 -21.97
N PHE A 155 19.76 -8.25 -20.74
CA PHE A 155 20.85 -7.39 -20.31
C PHE A 155 20.84 -5.99 -20.93
N ASN A 156 19.72 -5.54 -21.53
CA ASN A 156 19.61 -4.18 -22.07
C ASN A 156 18.16 -3.68 -22.31
N TYR A 157 18.02 -2.39 -22.64
CA TYR A 157 16.75 -1.88 -23.17
C TYR A 157 16.69 -2.02 -24.69
N GLY A 158 16.38 -3.23 -25.18
CA GLY A 158 16.37 -3.52 -26.62
C GLY A 158 15.44 -2.63 -27.45
N MET A 159 14.20 -2.39 -26.99
CA MET A 159 13.19 -1.63 -27.76
C MET A 159 13.54 -0.15 -27.94
N THR A 160 14.28 0.43 -26.99
CA THR A 160 14.65 1.85 -27.01
C THR A 160 16.02 2.10 -27.66
N GLY A 161 16.67 1.05 -28.17
CA GLY A 161 17.94 1.16 -28.91
C GLY A 161 19.15 0.54 -28.23
N GLY A 162 19.00 -0.12 -27.08
CA GLY A 162 20.08 -0.89 -26.45
C GLY A 162 20.86 -0.14 -25.37
N GLN A 163 20.16 0.64 -24.56
CA GLN A 163 20.72 1.29 -23.36
C GLN A 163 20.99 0.27 -22.25
N VAL A 164 21.76 0.69 -21.25
CA VAL A 164 21.95 -0.09 -20.02
C VAL A 164 20.61 -0.38 -19.34
N SER A 165 20.52 -1.56 -18.76
CA SER A 165 19.44 -2.03 -17.90
C SER A 165 19.99 -2.31 -16.51
N ALA A 166 19.09 -2.56 -15.55
CA ALA A 166 19.48 -2.87 -14.17
C ALA A 166 20.23 -4.20 -14.01
N THR A 167 20.30 -5.03 -15.06
CA THR A 167 21.02 -6.31 -15.09
C THR A 167 22.23 -6.29 -16.03
N THR A 168 22.46 -5.21 -16.77
CA THR A 168 23.60 -5.10 -17.70
C THR A 168 24.89 -5.38 -16.94
N PRO A 169 25.72 -6.36 -17.35
CA PRO A 169 26.88 -6.72 -16.57
C PRO A 169 27.86 -5.56 -16.40
N HIS A 170 28.60 -5.57 -15.29
CA HIS A 170 29.64 -4.57 -15.05
C HIS A 170 30.68 -4.64 -16.19
N GLU A 171 31.23 -3.50 -16.60
CA GLU A 171 32.14 -3.34 -17.76
C GLU A 171 31.54 -3.67 -19.14
N ALA A 172 30.33 -4.24 -19.22
CA ALA A 172 29.66 -4.49 -20.50
C ALA A 172 29.27 -3.19 -21.21
N ARG A 173 29.35 -3.19 -22.54
CA ARG A 173 29.10 -2.01 -23.38
C ARG A 173 27.64 -1.95 -23.82
N ALA A 174 27.09 -0.74 -23.81
CA ALA A 174 25.76 -0.44 -24.34
C ALA A 174 25.77 0.93 -25.03
N VAL A 175 24.65 1.34 -25.66
CA VAL A 175 24.59 2.62 -26.38
C VAL A 175 24.88 3.82 -25.47
N THR A 176 24.45 3.76 -24.21
CA THR A 176 24.67 4.81 -23.19
C THR A 176 25.89 4.56 -22.30
N SER A 177 26.57 3.42 -22.47
CA SER A 177 27.78 3.03 -21.72
C SER A 177 28.84 2.48 -22.68
N GLN A 178 29.21 3.28 -23.68
CA GLN A 178 30.10 2.82 -24.75
C GLN A 178 31.52 2.48 -24.27
N TYR A 179 31.90 2.94 -23.09
CA TYR A 179 33.18 2.69 -22.43
C TYR A 179 33.08 1.64 -21.32
N GLY A 180 31.97 0.90 -21.26
CA GLY A 180 31.70 -0.07 -20.19
C GLY A 180 30.67 0.46 -19.18
N ASN A 181 29.88 -0.46 -18.64
CA ASN A 181 28.92 -0.17 -17.59
C ASN A 181 29.62 -0.08 -16.24
N PHE A 182 29.66 1.11 -15.65
CA PHE A 182 30.33 1.35 -14.36
C PHE A 182 29.44 1.02 -13.15
N GLU A 183 28.16 0.72 -13.35
CA GLU A 183 27.25 0.29 -12.28
C GLU A 183 27.33 -1.22 -12.06
N TYR A 184 27.02 -1.66 -10.83
CA TYR A 184 26.93 -3.08 -10.51
C TYR A 184 25.52 -3.60 -10.82
N PRO A 185 25.38 -4.71 -11.57
CA PRO A 185 24.07 -5.27 -11.92
C PRO A 185 23.37 -5.89 -10.71
N PHE A 186 22.03 -5.88 -10.73
CA PHE A 186 21.25 -6.68 -9.78
C PHE A 186 21.38 -8.18 -10.06
N ASN A 187 21.59 -8.94 -8.98
CA ASN A 187 21.31 -10.37 -8.95
C ASN A 187 19.78 -10.55 -8.75
N LEU A 188 19.01 -10.73 -9.84
CA LEU A 188 17.54 -10.82 -9.77
C LEU A 188 17.00 -11.96 -8.89
N PRO A 189 17.54 -13.19 -8.93
CA PRO A 189 17.13 -14.26 -8.03
C PRO A 189 17.30 -13.88 -6.57
N TYR A 190 18.44 -13.25 -6.24
CA TYR A 190 18.67 -12.78 -4.88
C TYR A 190 17.76 -11.63 -4.50
N LEU A 191 17.56 -10.65 -5.39
CA LEU A 191 16.65 -9.52 -5.15
C LEU A 191 15.22 -10.01 -4.87
N ALA A 192 14.70 -10.94 -5.68
CA ALA A 192 13.38 -11.51 -5.50
C ALA A 192 13.27 -12.31 -4.18
N ALA A 193 14.25 -13.20 -3.91
CA ALA A 193 14.28 -14.01 -2.69
C ALA A 193 14.38 -13.15 -1.43
N ALA A 194 15.32 -12.18 -1.40
CA ALA A 194 15.50 -11.26 -0.29
C ALA A 194 14.28 -10.36 -0.06
N SER A 195 13.54 -10.05 -1.12
CA SER A 195 12.28 -9.28 -1.03
C SER A 195 11.09 -10.11 -0.52
N GLY A 196 11.25 -11.43 -0.37
CA GLY A 196 10.23 -12.31 0.23
C GLY A 196 9.55 -13.26 -0.75
N ALA A 197 9.98 -13.35 -2.01
CA ALA A 197 9.44 -14.31 -2.96
C ALA A 197 9.46 -15.73 -2.39
N SER A 198 8.43 -16.51 -2.74
CA SER A 198 8.19 -17.85 -2.22
C SER A 198 8.63 -18.94 -3.21
N PHE A 199 8.77 -18.57 -4.49
CA PHE A 199 9.35 -19.40 -5.54
C PHE A 199 10.33 -18.57 -6.37
N VAL A 200 11.56 -19.05 -6.57
CA VAL A 200 12.58 -18.37 -7.38
C VAL A 200 13.34 -19.37 -8.24
N ALA A 201 13.42 -19.10 -9.54
CA ALA A 201 14.20 -19.90 -10.48
C ALA A 201 14.82 -19.05 -11.59
N ARG A 202 15.86 -19.57 -12.25
CA ARG A 202 16.48 -18.99 -13.43
C ARG A 202 16.81 -20.07 -14.45
N TRP A 203 16.53 -19.78 -15.72
CA TRP A 203 17.00 -20.57 -16.86
C TRP A 203 17.39 -19.68 -18.03
N THR A 204 18.35 -20.10 -18.84
CA THR A 204 18.48 -19.55 -20.20
C THR A 204 17.44 -20.17 -21.13
N VAL A 205 17.13 -19.48 -22.23
CA VAL A 205 16.21 -20.01 -23.27
C VAL A 205 16.76 -21.27 -23.99
N LEU A 206 18.03 -21.65 -23.79
CA LEU A 206 18.59 -22.94 -24.24
C LEU A 206 17.88 -24.12 -23.58
N HIS A 207 17.51 -23.95 -22.31
CA HIS A 207 16.94 -24.99 -21.47
C HIS A 207 15.42 -25.07 -21.61
N ALA A 208 14.90 -24.94 -22.84
CA ALA A 208 13.46 -24.80 -23.11
C ALA A 208 12.57 -25.82 -22.38
N ARG A 209 12.97 -27.10 -22.33
CA ARG A 209 12.22 -28.12 -21.57
C ARG A 209 12.24 -27.90 -20.06
N ARG A 210 13.40 -27.56 -19.48
CA ARG A 210 13.52 -27.32 -18.04
C ARG A 210 12.82 -26.03 -17.62
N LEU A 211 12.91 -25.00 -18.45
CA LEU A 211 12.15 -23.77 -18.30
C LEU A 211 10.66 -24.07 -18.30
N GLU A 212 10.17 -24.80 -19.30
CA GLU A 212 8.76 -25.18 -19.41
C GLU A 212 8.26 -25.97 -18.19
N TRP A 213 9.03 -26.95 -17.69
CA TRP A 213 8.70 -27.66 -16.44
C TRP A 213 8.68 -26.72 -15.23
N THR A 214 9.65 -25.84 -15.12
CA THR A 214 9.73 -24.86 -14.03
C THR A 214 8.56 -23.88 -14.06
N LEU A 215 8.11 -23.46 -15.25
CA LEU A 215 6.95 -22.60 -15.38
C LEU A 215 5.67 -23.31 -14.92
N ARG A 216 5.49 -24.60 -15.22
CA ARG A 216 4.36 -25.38 -14.68
C ARG A 216 4.35 -25.38 -13.15
N GLU A 217 5.51 -25.52 -12.53
CA GLU A 217 5.66 -25.51 -11.07
C GLU A 217 5.40 -24.10 -10.50
N ALA A 218 6.03 -23.07 -11.06
CA ALA A 218 5.92 -21.68 -10.63
C ALA A 218 4.48 -21.14 -10.70
N LEU A 219 3.74 -21.52 -11.75
CA LEU A 219 2.34 -21.13 -11.96
C LEU A 219 1.36 -21.81 -10.99
N GLN A 220 1.73 -22.96 -10.44
CA GLN A 220 0.94 -23.69 -9.44
C GLN A 220 1.34 -23.38 -8.00
N HIS A 221 2.50 -22.75 -7.81
CA HIS A 221 3.02 -22.44 -6.48
C HIS A 221 2.15 -21.40 -5.78
N PRO A 222 1.71 -21.66 -4.53
CA PRO A 222 0.95 -20.68 -3.77
C PRO A 222 1.85 -19.53 -3.31
N GLY A 223 1.53 -18.32 -3.76
CA GLY A 223 2.24 -17.10 -3.40
C GLY A 223 3.01 -16.51 -4.56
N PHE A 224 3.88 -15.55 -4.26
CA PHE A 224 4.59 -14.82 -5.29
C PHE A 224 5.76 -15.62 -5.83
N GLY A 225 5.74 -15.88 -7.14
CA GLY A 225 6.79 -16.61 -7.86
C GLY A 225 7.56 -15.72 -8.82
N PHE A 226 8.87 -15.94 -8.92
CA PHE A 226 9.75 -15.22 -9.83
C PHE A 226 10.61 -16.19 -10.65
N VAL A 227 10.46 -16.17 -11.97
CA VAL A 227 11.27 -16.94 -12.91
C VAL A 227 12.02 -15.98 -13.82
N GLU A 228 13.34 -15.97 -13.70
CA GLU A 228 14.20 -15.25 -14.63
C GLU A 228 14.50 -16.12 -15.86
N VAL A 229 14.29 -15.56 -17.04
CA VAL A 229 14.59 -16.19 -18.32
C VAL A 229 15.67 -15.39 -19.01
N ILE A 230 16.91 -15.89 -19.02
CA ILE A 230 18.02 -15.21 -19.72
C ILE A 230 17.92 -15.51 -21.22
N ALA A 231 17.86 -14.46 -22.03
CA ALA A 231 17.63 -14.53 -23.47
C ALA A 231 18.59 -13.64 -24.26
N PRO A 232 19.06 -14.08 -25.45
CA PRO A 232 19.91 -13.24 -26.30
C PRO A 232 19.15 -12.04 -26.87
N CYS A 233 19.79 -10.87 -26.88
CA CYS A 233 19.40 -9.70 -27.66
C CYS A 233 20.38 -9.50 -28.82
N SER A 234 20.06 -10.09 -29.98
CA SER A 234 20.95 -10.19 -31.15
C SER A 234 21.27 -8.85 -31.79
N THR A 235 20.34 -7.89 -31.75
CA THR A 235 20.48 -6.61 -32.47
C THR A 235 21.21 -5.55 -31.66
N ALA A 236 21.03 -5.55 -30.34
CA ALA A 236 21.54 -4.51 -29.45
C ALA A 236 22.63 -5.02 -28.49
N TYR A 237 22.34 -5.89 -27.51
CA TYR A 237 23.35 -6.30 -26.52
C TYR A 237 24.54 -7.00 -27.20
N ALA A 238 24.26 -8.00 -28.04
CA ALA A 238 25.28 -8.75 -28.76
C ALA A 238 26.10 -7.91 -29.75
N ARG A 239 25.59 -6.74 -30.18
CA ARG A 239 26.32 -5.81 -31.07
C ARG A 239 27.55 -5.20 -30.42
N TRP A 240 27.47 -4.95 -29.12
CA TRP A 240 28.47 -4.19 -28.36
C TRP A 240 29.41 -5.09 -27.55
N ASN A 241 29.03 -6.36 -27.34
CA ASN A 241 29.70 -7.28 -26.43
C ASN A 241 30.19 -8.55 -27.14
N ARG A 242 31.19 -9.21 -26.54
CA ARG A 242 31.98 -10.28 -27.17
C ARG A 242 31.26 -11.63 -27.21
N GLU A 243 30.27 -11.85 -26.34
CA GLU A 243 29.46 -13.08 -26.26
C GLU A 243 28.76 -13.40 -27.59
N GLY A 244 28.50 -12.39 -28.42
CA GLY A 244 27.89 -12.51 -29.75
C GLY A 244 28.76 -11.97 -30.88
N THR A 245 30.08 -11.95 -30.68
CA THR A 245 31.17 -11.45 -31.54
C THR A 245 31.03 -10.03 -32.13
N GLY A 246 30.22 -9.18 -31.49
CA GLY A 246 30.24 -7.72 -31.70
C GLY A 246 29.97 -7.27 -33.15
N LEU A 247 30.93 -6.56 -33.74
CA LEU A 247 30.89 -6.05 -35.12
C LEU A 247 31.64 -6.96 -36.12
N ASP A 248 31.96 -8.19 -35.74
CA ASP A 248 32.59 -9.16 -36.63
C ASP A 248 31.76 -9.38 -37.92
N PRO A 249 32.26 -8.98 -39.10
CA PRO A 249 31.52 -9.02 -40.35
C PRO A 249 31.11 -10.44 -40.76
N GLU A 250 31.82 -11.48 -40.35
CA GLU A 250 31.52 -12.87 -40.71
C GLU A 250 30.33 -13.45 -39.92
N GLN A 251 30.05 -12.89 -38.72
CA GLN A 251 29.06 -13.43 -37.78
C GLN A 251 27.85 -12.50 -37.53
N LEU A 252 27.75 -11.36 -38.21
CA LEU A 252 26.68 -10.36 -38.01
C LEU A 252 25.25 -10.94 -38.05
N ARG A 253 25.02 -11.94 -38.93
CA ARG A 253 23.71 -12.60 -39.11
C ARG A 253 23.44 -13.73 -38.10
N ARG A 254 24.46 -14.16 -37.35
CA ARG A 254 24.40 -15.29 -36.41
C ARG A 254 24.60 -14.88 -34.95
N ARG A 255 24.66 -13.57 -34.65
CA ARG A 255 24.88 -13.07 -33.27
C ARG A 255 24.02 -13.73 -32.20
N GLY A 256 22.72 -13.94 -32.48
CA GLY A 256 21.85 -14.65 -31.54
C GLY A 256 22.28 -16.09 -31.26
N LEU A 257 22.74 -16.82 -32.30
CA LEU A 257 23.29 -18.16 -32.16
C LEU A 257 24.62 -18.17 -31.41
N GLU A 258 25.51 -17.22 -31.68
CA GLU A 258 26.81 -17.14 -30.99
C GLU A 258 26.64 -16.84 -29.51
N VAL A 259 25.75 -15.91 -29.13
CA VAL A 259 25.39 -15.69 -27.72
C VAL A 259 24.84 -16.96 -27.07
N MET A 260 24.01 -17.72 -27.79
CA MET A 260 23.45 -18.96 -27.29
C MET A 260 24.51 -20.04 -27.09
N LYS A 261 25.47 -20.19 -28.01
CA LYS A 261 26.63 -21.09 -27.82
C LYS A 261 27.48 -20.64 -26.63
N HIS A 262 27.67 -19.32 -26.47
CA HIS A 262 28.38 -18.77 -25.33
C HIS A 262 27.68 -19.13 -24.01
N TYR A 263 26.37 -18.88 -23.89
CA TYR A 263 25.57 -19.28 -22.73
C TYR A 263 25.61 -20.78 -22.44
N GLN A 264 25.66 -21.62 -23.48
CA GLN A 264 25.80 -23.07 -23.30
C GLN A 264 27.14 -23.44 -22.65
N ASN A 265 28.21 -22.72 -22.99
CA ASN A 265 29.55 -22.99 -22.44
C ASN A 265 29.72 -22.49 -21.01
N VAL A 266 29.08 -21.38 -20.65
CA VAL A 266 29.21 -20.74 -19.32
C VAL A 266 28.07 -21.08 -18.36
N GLY A 267 27.02 -21.73 -18.84
CA GLY A 267 25.87 -22.15 -18.05
C GLY A 267 26.23 -23.28 -17.09
N ARG A 268 25.87 -23.13 -15.81
CA ARG A 268 26.07 -24.14 -14.78
C ARG A 268 24.76 -24.40 -14.05
N ILE A 269 24.23 -25.61 -14.22
CA ILE A 269 23.03 -26.04 -13.51
C ILE A 269 23.39 -26.37 -12.05
N SER A 270 22.78 -25.66 -11.10
CA SER A 270 22.96 -25.88 -9.67
C SER A 270 21.67 -25.54 -8.92
N HIS A 271 20.87 -26.58 -8.64
CA HIS A 271 19.65 -26.47 -7.85
C HIS A 271 19.97 -26.24 -6.37
N GLY A 272 19.14 -25.47 -5.67
CA GLY A 272 19.32 -25.21 -4.23
C GLY A 272 20.51 -24.31 -3.88
N THR A 273 21.23 -23.78 -4.88
CA THR A 273 22.21 -22.71 -4.66
C THR A 273 21.53 -21.55 -3.96
N HIS A 274 22.14 -21.05 -2.89
CA HIS A 274 21.61 -19.90 -2.20
C HIS A 274 21.52 -18.71 -3.19
N PRO A 275 20.38 -18.00 -3.31
CA PRO A 275 20.19 -17.00 -4.35
C PRO A 275 21.28 -15.93 -4.45
N LYS A 276 21.87 -15.52 -3.31
CA LYS A 276 23.03 -14.60 -3.26
C LYS A 276 24.22 -15.04 -4.13
N ASP A 277 24.44 -16.35 -4.23
CA ASP A 277 25.55 -16.98 -4.94
C ASP A 277 25.17 -17.32 -6.39
N ALA A 278 23.94 -16.99 -6.82
CA ALA A 278 23.45 -17.14 -8.19
C ALA A 278 23.62 -15.85 -9.02
N GLY A 279 24.63 -15.03 -8.72
CA GLY A 279 24.95 -13.86 -9.55
C GLY A 279 25.43 -14.26 -10.95
N VAL A 280 25.25 -13.39 -11.95
CA VAL A 280 25.95 -13.56 -13.23
C VAL A 280 27.39 -13.10 -13.03
N VAL A 281 28.36 -13.98 -13.29
CA VAL A 281 29.78 -13.68 -13.10
C VAL A 281 30.38 -13.18 -14.41
N VAL A 282 31.22 -12.14 -14.32
CA VAL A 282 31.92 -11.55 -15.47
C VAL A 282 33.42 -11.45 -15.24
N ASP A 283 34.17 -11.37 -16.34
CA ASP A 283 35.59 -11.01 -16.31
C ASP A 283 35.80 -9.48 -16.23
N GLY A 284 37.06 -9.04 -16.22
CA GLY A 284 37.41 -7.61 -16.16
C GLY A 284 37.05 -6.78 -17.41
N ASN A 285 36.49 -7.40 -18.46
CA ASN A 285 35.98 -6.71 -19.65
C ASN A 285 34.44 -6.82 -19.76
N GLY A 286 33.78 -7.32 -18.73
CA GLY A 286 32.33 -7.51 -18.70
C GLY A 286 31.83 -8.72 -19.50
N LEU A 287 32.72 -9.61 -19.97
CA LEU A 287 32.33 -10.86 -20.61
C LEU A 287 31.74 -11.79 -19.57
N ILE A 288 30.53 -12.31 -19.81
CA ILE A 288 29.91 -13.30 -18.93
C ILE A 288 30.72 -14.61 -18.92
N THR A 289 31.14 -15.07 -17.73
CA THR A 289 31.96 -16.28 -17.53
C THR A 289 31.22 -17.39 -16.78
N GLU A 290 30.18 -17.07 -16.02
CA GLU A 290 29.30 -18.07 -15.40
C GLU A 290 27.85 -17.57 -15.32
N ILE A 291 26.91 -18.45 -15.65
CA ILE A 291 25.47 -18.27 -15.39
C ILE A 291 24.99 -19.47 -14.57
N VAL A 292 24.70 -19.24 -13.28
CA VAL A 292 24.08 -20.27 -12.44
C VAL A 292 22.60 -20.41 -12.82
N GLU A 293 22.17 -21.62 -13.18
CA GLU A 293 20.81 -21.95 -13.60
C GLU A 293 20.18 -22.97 -12.65
N GLY A 294 18.87 -22.86 -12.42
CA GLY A 294 18.15 -23.81 -11.56
C GLY A 294 16.98 -23.20 -10.82
N LYS A 295 16.48 -23.98 -9.86
CA LYS A 295 15.50 -23.55 -8.85
C LYS A 295 16.25 -23.25 -7.56
N PHE A 296 16.03 -22.07 -6.98
CA PHE A 296 16.78 -21.58 -5.82
C PHE A 296 15.92 -21.48 -4.55
N VAL A 297 14.63 -21.17 -4.69
CA VAL A 297 13.68 -21.04 -3.57
C VAL A 297 12.38 -21.75 -3.95
N GLU A 298 11.84 -22.54 -3.02
CA GLU A 298 10.53 -23.20 -3.13
C GLU A 298 9.92 -23.35 -1.73
N ASP A 299 9.60 -22.20 -1.11
CA ASP A 299 9.08 -22.13 0.26
C ASP A 299 7.61 -21.73 0.22
N ARG A 300 6.71 -22.56 0.75
CA ARG A 300 5.30 -22.16 0.88
C ARG A 300 5.13 -21.13 2.01
N LYS A 301 4.65 -19.95 1.66
CA LYS A 301 4.33 -18.86 2.60
C LYS A 301 2.85 -18.48 2.45
N PRO A 302 2.15 -18.11 3.54
CA PRO A 302 0.80 -17.57 3.42
C PRO A 302 0.77 -16.39 2.45
N ASP A 303 -0.17 -16.39 1.51
CA ASP A 303 -0.35 -15.24 0.62
C ASP A 303 -1.12 -14.11 1.32
N LEU A 304 -1.00 -12.89 0.81
CA LEU A 304 -1.71 -11.73 1.35
C LEU A 304 -3.23 -11.94 1.34
N GLN A 305 -3.79 -12.67 0.36
CA GLN A 305 -5.23 -12.91 0.31
C GLN A 305 -5.69 -13.70 1.54
N SER A 306 -4.99 -14.77 1.89
CA SER A 306 -5.28 -15.59 3.08
C SER A 306 -5.22 -14.76 4.37
N ALA A 307 -4.26 -13.82 4.46
CA ALA A 307 -4.15 -12.90 5.59
C ALA A 307 -5.33 -11.91 5.64
N LEU A 308 -5.75 -11.38 4.49
CA LEU A 308 -6.91 -10.49 4.38
C LEU A 308 -8.20 -11.23 4.77
N ASP A 309 -8.42 -12.44 4.27
CA ASP A 309 -9.60 -13.25 4.55
C ASP A 309 -9.74 -13.52 6.06
N THR A 310 -8.62 -13.80 6.73
CA THR A 310 -8.57 -13.98 8.19
C THR A 310 -8.95 -12.70 8.95
N LEU A 311 -8.54 -11.52 8.45
CA LEU A 311 -8.83 -10.24 9.08
C LEU A 311 -10.27 -9.78 8.79
N LEU A 312 -10.82 -10.07 7.62
CA LEU A 312 -12.20 -9.73 7.25
C LEU A 312 -13.21 -10.33 8.22
N VAL A 313 -13.00 -11.58 8.66
CA VAL A 313 -13.87 -12.21 9.68
C VAL A 313 -13.87 -11.43 11.00
N LYS A 314 -12.71 -10.90 11.42
CA LYS A 314 -12.60 -10.07 12.63
C LYS A 314 -13.24 -8.70 12.40
N GLY A 315 -12.98 -8.10 11.25
CA GLY A 315 -13.53 -6.80 10.85
C GLY A 315 -15.05 -6.81 10.82
N GLU A 316 -15.66 -7.85 10.25
CA GLU A 316 -17.11 -8.02 10.21
C GLU A 316 -17.70 -8.06 11.61
N LYS A 317 -17.11 -8.84 12.53
CA LYS A 317 -17.56 -8.89 13.92
C LYS A 317 -17.49 -7.53 14.62
N TRP A 318 -16.42 -6.78 14.41
CA TRP A 318 -16.26 -5.43 14.97
C TRP A 318 -17.27 -4.45 14.37
N TRP A 319 -17.45 -4.51 13.05
CA TRP A 319 -18.41 -3.68 12.35
C TRP A 319 -19.84 -3.93 12.84
N GLN A 320 -20.25 -5.19 13.01
CA GLN A 320 -21.59 -5.51 13.52
C GLN A 320 -21.80 -5.00 14.96
N ALA A 321 -20.76 -5.03 15.81
CA ALA A 321 -20.85 -4.49 17.16
C ALA A 321 -20.97 -2.96 17.16
N GLU A 322 -20.18 -2.27 16.33
CA GLU A 322 -20.26 -0.81 16.15
C GLU A 322 -21.61 -0.39 15.56
N LYS A 323 -22.07 -1.09 14.52
CA LYS A 323 -23.37 -0.86 13.90
C LYS A 323 -24.50 -1.01 14.92
N LYS A 324 -24.49 -2.07 15.72
CA LYS A 324 -25.46 -2.24 16.82
C LYS A 324 -25.42 -1.06 17.79
N THR A 325 -24.24 -0.55 18.12
CA THR A 325 -24.08 0.57 19.04
C THR A 325 -24.62 1.88 18.45
N ILE A 326 -24.43 2.09 17.15
CA ILE A 326 -25.03 3.21 16.39
C ILE A 326 -26.55 3.08 16.35
N ASP A 327 -27.07 1.88 16.06
CA ASP A 327 -28.51 1.60 15.97
C ASP A 327 -29.22 1.73 17.33
N ASP A 328 -28.56 1.34 18.43
CA ASP A 328 -29.06 1.42 19.80
C ASP A 328 -28.82 2.80 20.45
N ARG A 329 -28.16 3.75 19.75
CA ARG A 329 -27.79 5.06 20.31
C ARG A 329 -29.05 5.88 20.64
N PRO A 330 -29.15 6.49 21.84
CA PRO A 330 -30.32 7.29 22.19
C PRO A 330 -30.44 8.52 21.29
N ASN A 331 -31.66 8.76 20.83
CA ASN A 331 -32.01 9.97 20.07
C ASN A 331 -32.31 11.11 21.04
N LEU A 332 -31.32 11.95 21.30
CA LEU A 332 -31.48 13.15 22.11
C LEU A 332 -32.00 14.31 21.24
N PRO A 333 -32.84 15.21 21.79
CA PRO A 333 -33.25 16.40 21.06
C PRO A 333 -32.02 17.27 20.79
N LYS A 334 -31.84 17.64 19.52
CA LYS A 334 -30.75 18.54 19.10
C LYS A 334 -30.96 19.93 19.70
N ARG A 335 -29.86 20.67 19.86
CA ARG A 335 -29.91 22.05 20.32
C ARG A 335 -30.64 22.93 19.31
N THR A 336 -31.55 23.77 19.79
CA THR A 336 -32.28 24.75 18.96
C THR A 336 -31.77 26.18 19.13
N GLU A 337 -31.12 26.48 20.25
CA GLU A 337 -30.58 27.80 20.53
C GLU A 337 -29.28 28.05 19.75
N PRO A 338 -29.14 29.22 19.08
CA PRO A 338 -27.89 29.60 18.43
C PRO A 338 -26.70 29.55 19.39
N LEU A 339 -25.59 28.96 18.94
CA LEU A 339 -24.33 28.97 19.66
C LEU A 339 -23.30 29.70 18.80
N PRO A 340 -22.87 30.91 19.18
CA PRO A 340 -21.77 31.57 18.49
C PRO A 340 -20.50 30.72 18.63
N ARG A 341 -19.53 30.94 17.75
CA ARG A 341 -18.23 30.27 17.78
C ARG A 341 -17.65 30.27 19.20
N THR A 342 -17.69 29.11 19.84
CA THR A 342 -17.26 28.90 21.21
C THR A 342 -16.00 28.05 21.18
N GLU A 343 -14.97 28.53 21.84
CA GLU A 343 -13.62 27.99 21.76
C GLU A 343 -13.15 27.54 23.15
N VAL A 344 -12.71 26.29 23.26
CA VAL A 344 -12.16 25.73 24.50
C VAL A 344 -10.77 25.15 24.28
N GLN A 345 -9.83 25.60 25.12
CA GLN A 345 -8.50 25.02 25.23
C GLN A 345 -8.43 24.10 26.46
N LEU A 346 -8.03 22.85 26.25
CA LEU A 346 -7.78 21.89 27.32
C LEU A 346 -6.26 21.65 27.45
N GLY A 347 -5.76 21.56 28.67
CA GLY A 347 -4.34 21.34 28.92
C GLY A 347 -4.06 20.59 30.22
N GLY A 348 -3.03 19.75 30.21
CA GLY A 348 -2.62 18.96 31.37
C GLY A 348 -1.44 18.05 31.06
N PHE A 349 -1.10 17.14 31.98
CA PHE A 349 -0.09 16.10 31.75
C PHE A 349 -0.61 14.98 30.84
N GLY A 350 0.31 14.35 30.10
CA GLY A 350 0.04 13.09 29.42
C GLY A 350 -0.50 12.05 30.41
N GLY A 351 -1.63 11.41 30.05
CA GLY A 351 -2.30 10.43 30.92
C GLY A 351 -3.47 10.97 31.75
N GLN A 352 -3.62 12.29 31.91
CA GLN A 352 -4.78 12.90 32.57
C GLN A 352 -6.07 12.90 31.70
N GLY A 353 -6.00 12.41 30.46
CA GLY A 353 -7.17 12.33 29.59
C GLY A 353 -7.58 13.66 28.94
N ILE A 354 -6.62 14.55 28.68
CA ILE A 354 -6.86 15.85 28.02
C ILE A 354 -7.37 15.69 26.58
N ILE A 355 -6.74 14.80 25.80
CA ILE A 355 -7.17 14.52 24.42
C ILE A 355 -8.54 13.85 24.40
N SER A 356 -8.77 12.89 25.30
CA SER A 356 -10.06 12.22 25.44
C SER A 356 -11.16 13.20 25.87
N ALA A 357 -10.87 14.14 26.77
CA ALA A 357 -11.82 15.17 27.16
C ALA A 357 -12.23 16.06 25.98
N GLY A 358 -11.28 16.52 25.16
CA GLY A 358 -11.59 17.28 23.95
C GLY A 358 -12.43 16.47 22.94
N LYS A 359 -12.13 15.18 22.77
CA LYS A 359 -12.94 14.27 21.94
C LYS A 359 -14.36 14.11 22.49
N ILE A 360 -14.53 13.99 23.81
CA ILE A 360 -15.84 13.86 24.47
C ILE A 360 -16.68 15.13 24.24
N ILE A 361 -16.11 16.32 24.42
CA ILE A 361 -16.80 17.59 24.11
C ILE A 361 -17.22 17.61 22.63
N GLY A 362 -16.33 17.22 21.73
CA GLY A 362 -16.63 17.20 20.31
C GLY A 362 -17.73 16.20 19.95
N GLN A 363 -17.75 15.02 20.59
CA GLN A 363 -18.81 14.03 20.43
C GLN A 363 -20.15 14.54 20.98
N ALA A 364 -20.15 15.19 22.15
CA ALA A 364 -21.34 15.82 22.72
C ALA A 364 -21.94 16.86 21.77
N GLY A 365 -21.11 17.77 21.27
CA GLY A 365 -21.53 18.81 20.34
C GLY A 365 -22.02 18.25 19.00
N ALA A 366 -21.21 17.43 18.32
CA ALA A 366 -21.48 17.01 16.95
C ALA A 366 -22.59 15.96 16.85
N ILE A 367 -22.56 14.94 17.71
CA ILE A 367 -23.47 13.79 17.60
C ILE A 367 -24.80 14.08 18.27
N TYR A 368 -24.78 14.65 19.47
CA TYR A 368 -25.98 14.77 20.30
C TYR A 368 -26.65 16.14 20.19
N ASP A 369 -25.88 17.22 20.28
CA ASP A 369 -26.45 18.57 20.15
C ASP A 369 -26.62 19.04 18.70
N GLY A 370 -25.98 18.37 17.74
CA GLY A 370 -26.08 18.70 16.31
C GLY A 370 -25.33 19.97 15.91
N LEU A 371 -24.25 20.31 16.63
CA LEU A 371 -23.39 21.45 16.35
C LEU A 371 -22.33 21.14 15.29
N GLU A 372 -21.83 22.18 14.64
CA GLU A 372 -20.58 22.15 13.90
C GLU A 372 -19.41 22.10 14.88
N VAL A 373 -18.49 21.15 14.69
CA VAL A 373 -17.39 20.91 15.63
C VAL A 373 -16.07 20.72 14.90
N CYS A 374 -15.03 21.42 15.35
CA CYS A 374 -13.64 21.12 15.00
C CYS A 374 -12.90 20.68 16.26
N PHE A 375 -12.26 19.51 16.19
CA PHE A 375 -11.38 19.00 17.24
C PHE A 375 -9.95 18.90 16.71
N THR A 376 -9.00 19.53 17.38
CA THR A 376 -7.58 19.40 17.07
C THR A 376 -6.79 19.01 18.32
N GLN A 377 -5.73 18.21 18.11
CA GLN A 377 -4.88 17.68 19.16
C GLN A 377 -3.43 18.07 18.89
N SER A 378 -2.71 18.45 19.94
CA SER A 378 -1.28 18.76 19.87
C SER A 378 -0.50 17.72 20.67
N TYR A 379 0.29 16.91 19.97
CA TYR A 379 1.36 16.10 20.53
C TYR A 379 2.69 16.74 20.11
N GLY A 380 3.41 17.37 21.02
CA GLY A 380 4.87 17.50 20.91
C GLY A 380 5.61 16.26 21.46
N PRO A 381 6.79 16.40 22.11
CA PRO A 381 7.60 15.29 22.60
C PRO A 381 7.07 14.59 23.87
N GLU A 382 5.75 14.60 24.13
CA GLU A 382 5.15 14.30 25.45
C GLU A 382 4.93 12.81 25.78
N ALA A 383 5.53 11.88 25.04
CA ALA A 383 5.64 10.49 25.50
C ALA A 383 6.42 10.37 26.84
N ARG A 384 7.04 11.46 27.32
CA ARG A 384 7.80 11.55 28.58
C ARG A 384 7.35 12.69 29.51
N GLY A 385 6.04 12.99 29.56
CA GLY A 385 5.46 13.81 30.65
C GLY A 385 5.37 15.33 30.44
N GLY A 386 5.37 15.82 29.19
CA GLY A 386 5.12 17.23 28.89
C GLY A 386 3.63 17.64 28.91
N ALA A 387 3.35 18.93 28.70
CA ALA A 387 2.00 19.49 28.67
C ALA A 387 1.24 19.10 27.37
N ALA A 388 0.35 18.12 27.48
CA ALA A 388 -0.61 17.75 26.44
C ALA A 388 -1.65 18.85 26.25
N GLY A 389 -2.12 19.05 25.01
CA GLY A 389 -3.15 20.04 24.70
C GLY A 389 -4.17 19.51 23.70
N SER A 390 -5.44 19.87 23.92
CA SER A 390 -6.48 19.70 22.90
C SER A 390 -7.35 20.94 22.78
N GLN A 391 -7.94 21.11 21.61
CA GLN A 391 -8.69 22.29 21.23
C GLN A 391 -10.01 21.86 20.63
N VAL A 392 -11.10 22.50 21.07
CA VAL A 392 -12.43 22.27 20.50
C VAL A 392 -13.06 23.60 20.13
N VAL A 393 -13.57 23.68 18.90
CA VAL A 393 -14.40 24.78 18.42
C VAL A 393 -15.80 24.23 18.20
N LEU A 394 -16.80 24.90 18.76
CA LEU A 394 -18.22 24.56 18.68
C LEU A 394 -18.98 25.75 18.09
N SER A 395 -19.94 25.49 17.20
CA SER A 395 -20.75 26.55 16.59
C SER A 395 -22.06 25.96 16.04
N THR A 396 -23.13 26.76 15.97
CA THR A 396 -24.29 26.40 15.13
C THR A 396 -24.05 26.67 13.65
N ASP A 397 -23.16 27.61 13.33
CA ASP A 397 -22.78 27.95 11.96
C ASP A 397 -21.51 27.20 11.51
N PRO A 398 -21.32 26.97 10.19
CA PRO A 398 -20.13 26.32 9.65
C PRO A 398 -18.81 26.91 10.16
N ILE A 399 -17.90 26.03 10.61
CA ILE A 399 -16.58 26.42 11.09
C ILE A 399 -15.61 26.50 9.90
N HIS A 400 -15.25 27.71 9.47
CA HIS A 400 -14.30 27.92 8.38
C HIS A 400 -12.82 27.83 8.80
N HIS A 401 -12.51 28.02 10.08
CA HIS A 401 -11.14 27.93 10.62
C HIS A 401 -11.09 26.95 11.80
N PRO A 402 -10.34 25.83 11.72
CA PRO A 402 -10.45 24.72 12.67
C PRO A 402 -9.63 24.91 13.96
N HIS A 403 -8.69 25.85 14.01
CA HIS A 403 -7.89 26.13 15.20
C HIS A 403 -8.51 27.22 16.06
N LEU A 404 -8.12 27.27 17.35
CA LEU A 404 -8.51 28.36 18.24
C LEU A 404 -7.89 29.68 17.75
N ILE A 405 -8.69 30.75 17.79
CA ILE A 405 -8.24 32.11 17.51
C ILE A 405 -8.01 32.82 18.85
N GLN A 406 -9.00 32.75 19.74
CA GLN A 406 -8.97 33.37 21.05
C GLN A 406 -9.98 32.64 21.96
N PRO A 407 -9.55 31.58 22.68
CA PRO A 407 -10.44 30.77 23.49
C PRO A 407 -11.15 31.59 24.57
N THR A 408 -12.45 31.36 24.74
CA THR A 408 -13.29 32.00 25.76
C THR A 408 -13.41 31.15 27.02
N SER A 409 -13.00 29.87 26.96
CA SER A 409 -12.92 29.01 28.12
C SER A 409 -11.67 28.12 28.10
N MET A 410 -11.17 27.74 29.27
CA MET A 410 -10.06 26.78 29.41
C MET A 410 -10.31 25.75 30.50
N ILE A 411 -9.86 24.52 30.26
CA ILE A 411 -9.78 23.45 31.26
C ILE A 411 -8.29 23.12 31.46
N ILE A 412 -7.75 23.42 32.63
CA ILE A 412 -6.31 23.28 32.91
C ILE A 412 -6.08 22.39 34.13
N MET A 413 -5.37 21.28 33.94
CA MET A 413 -5.16 20.24 34.96
C MET A 413 -3.69 20.08 35.37
N SER A 414 -2.78 20.93 34.88
CA SER A 414 -1.37 20.96 35.29
C SER A 414 -0.79 22.37 35.24
N GLN A 415 0.21 22.63 36.10
CA GLN A 415 0.92 23.91 36.11
C GLN A 415 1.58 24.22 34.76
N SER A 416 2.20 23.22 34.13
CA SER A 416 2.85 23.39 32.82
C SER A 416 1.87 23.77 31.71
N ALA A 417 0.62 23.31 31.78
CA ALA A 417 -0.42 23.71 30.85
C ALA A 417 -0.96 25.10 31.15
N TYR A 418 -1.07 25.46 32.44
CA TYR A 418 -1.42 26.80 32.88
C TYR A 418 -0.42 27.83 32.32
N ASP A 419 0.88 27.62 32.54
CA ASP A 419 1.92 28.54 32.11
C ASP A 419 1.95 28.69 30.58
N LYS A 420 1.65 27.61 29.85
CA LYS A 420 1.68 27.55 28.39
C LYS A 420 0.47 28.20 27.73
N TYR A 421 -0.74 27.91 28.22
CA TYR A 421 -1.98 28.26 27.51
C TYR A 421 -2.67 29.50 28.04
N LEU A 422 -2.54 29.84 29.33
CA LEU A 422 -3.23 31.00 29.92
C LEU A 422 -3.06 32.32 29.13
N PRO A 423 -1.88 32.64 28.55
CA PRO A 423 -1.70 33.88 27.79
C PRO A 423 -2.66 34.02 26.61
N THR A 424 -3.22 32.93 26.09
CA THR A 424 -4.12 32.96 24.92
C THR A 424 -5.61 33.12 25.29
N LEU A 425 -5.97 33.04 26.58
CA LEU A 425 -7.37 33.20 27.03
C LEU A 425 -7.87 34.61 26.76
N ALA A 426 -9.06 34.71 26.15
CA ALA A 426 -9.73 35.97 25.89
C ALA A 426 -9.97 36.77 27.21
N PRO A 427 -9.86 38.10 27.19
CA PRO A 427 -10.37 38.93 28.30
C PRO A 427 -11.84 38.61 28.59
N GLY A 428 -12.20 38.51 29.87
CA GLY A 428 -13.52 38.05 30.32
C GLY A 428 -13.76 36.55 30.16
N GLY A 429 -12.78 35.79 29.66
CA GLY A 429 -12.88 34.34 29.53
C GLY A 429 -12.86 33.61 30.87
N ILE A 430 -13.27 32.34 30.86
CA ILE A 430 -13.38 31.51 32.07
C ILE A 430 -12.26 30.47 32.09
N LEU A 431 -11.45 30.49 33.16
CA LEU A 431 -10.41 29.51 33.45
C LEU A 431 -10.90 28.53 34.52
N LEU A 432 -11.00 27.26 34.17
CA LEU A 432 -11.31 26.17 35.09
C LEU A 432 -10.05 25.36 35.39
N VAL A 433 -9.66 25.25 36.67
CA VAL A 433 -8.40 24.61 37.07
C VAL A 433 -8.61 23.45 38.05
N ASP A 434 -7.75 22.44 37.95
CA ASP A 434 -7.51 21.50 39.06
C ASP A 434 -6.66 22.18 40.13
N ASP A 435 -7.31 22.72 41.16
CA ASP A 435 -6.64 23.51 42.22
C ASP A 435 -5.76 22.67 43.15
N GLY A 436 -5.83 21.35 43.06
CA GLY A 436 -4.90 20.44 43.73
C GLY A 436 -3.53 20.37 43.06
N LEU A 437 -3.44 20.74 41.78
CA LEU A 437 -2.22 20.61 40.95
C LEU A 437 -1.76 21.92 40.30
N VAL A 438 -2.60 22.94 40.28
CA VAL A 438 -2.32 24.25 39.68
C VAL A 438 -2.36 25.33 40.76
N SER A 439 -1.25 26.03 40.92
CA SER A 439 -1.13 27.16 41.85
C SER A 439 -1.15 28.49 41.08
N MET A 440 -1.98 29.43 41.54
CA MET A 440 -2.04 30.76 40.93
C MET A 440 -0.85 31.61 41.40
N PRO A 441 -0.01 32.13 40.49
CA PRO A 441 1.06 33.06 40.85
C PRO A 441 0.50 34.42 41.27
N ALA A 442 1.31 35.25 41.93
CA ALA A 442 0.93 36.60 42.36
C ALA A 442 0.52 37.51 41.18
N GLU A 443 1.06 37.26 39.98
CA GLU A 443 0.80 38.00 38.74
C GLU A 443 -0.37 37.41 37.93
N HIS A 444 -1.26 36.63 38.58
CA HIS A 444 -2.43 36.07 37.90
C HIS A 444 -3.33 37.18 37.34
N ARG A 445 -3.79 36.98 36.11
CA ARG A 445 -4.69 37.89 35.40
C ARG A 445 -5.98 38.11 36.18
N THR A 446 -6.38 39.37 36.33
CA THR A 446 -7.62 39.76 37.03
C THR A 446 -8.77 40.07 36.07
N ASP A 447 -8.50 40.08 34.76
CA ASP A 447 -9.48 40.34 33.70
C ASP A 447 -10.23 39.09 33.25
N ILE A 448 -10.07 37.95 33.94
CA ILE A 448 -10.68 36.65 33.63
C ILE A 448 -11.39 36.08 34.87
N GLY A 449 -12.38 35.22 34.65
CA GLY A 449 -13.02 34.45 35.72
C GLY A 449 -12.25 33.16 36.00
N THR A 450 -11.66 33.01 37.18
CA THR A 450 -10.87 31.83 37.55
C THR A 450 -11.55 31.02 38.64
N TYR A 451 -11.82 29.75 38.35
CA TYR A 451 -12.53 28.86 39.26
C TYR A 451 -11.81 27.52 39.40
N GLY A 452 -11.60 27.09 40.64
CA GLY A 452 -10.92 25.85 40.99
C GLY A 452 -11.85 24.77 41.52
N MET A 453 -11.47 23.51 41.27
CA MET A 453 -11.92 22.36 42.04
C MET A 453 -10.83 21.27 42.08
N PRO A 454 -10.72 20.45 43.15
CA PRO A 454 -9.66 19.45 43.28
C PRO A 454 -10.00 18.17 42.51
N ALA A 455 -10.09 18.26 41.18
CA ALA A 455 -10.62 17.21 40.30
C ALA A 455 -9.86 15.88 40.41
N THR A 456 -8.53 15.93 40.50
CA THR A 456 -7.70 14.72 40.68
C THR A 456 -8.00 14.02 42.01
N ARG A 457 -8.12 14.78 43.10
CA ARG A 457 -8.44 14.23 44.43
C ARG A 457 -9.85 13.62 44.46
N ILE A 458 -10.83 14.29 43.86
CA ILE A 458 -12.20 13.77 43.76
C ILE A 458 -12.22 12.44 43.01
N ALA A 459 -11.47 12.32 41.91
CA ALA A 459 -11.36 11.07 41.17
C ALA A 459 -10.68 9.95 41.97
N GLU A 460 -9.66 10.28 42.77
CA GLU A 460 -9.00 9.34 43.68
C GLU A 460 -9.96 8.83 44.77
N GLU A 461 -10.74 9.72 45.39
CA GLU A 461 -11.74 9.38 46.42
C GLU A 461 -12.87 8.49 45.86
N LEU A 462 -13.22 8.66 44.59
CA LEU A 462 -14.16 7.79 43.87
C LEU A 462 -13.55 6.45 43.43
N GLY A 463 -12.27 6.21 43.71
CA GLY A 463 -11.57 4.97 43.37
C GLY A 463 -11.22 4.84 41.88
N ASN A 464 -11.23 5.94 41.12
CA ASN A 464 -10.86 5.95 39.71
C ASN A 464 -10.10 7.25 39.34
N ASN A 465 -8.78 7.24 39.53
CA ASN A 465 -7.90 8.38 39.23
C ASN A 465 -8.00 8.86 37.77
N ARG A 466 -8.48 8.02 36.84
CA ARG A 466 -8.68 8.40 35.43
C ARG A 466 -9.95 9.22 35.19
N ALA A 467 -10.84 9.35 36.18
CA ALA A 467 -12.08 10.11 36.06
C ALA A 467 -11.90 11.62 36.32
N ALA A 468 -10.67 12.09 36.61
CA ALA A 468 -10.40 13.50 36.92
C ALA A 468 -10.81 14.43 35.76
N ASN A 469 -10.59 13.99 34.50
CA ASN A 469 -11.06 14.74 33.34
C ASN A 469 -12.59 14.78 33.25
N THR A 470 -13.29 13.74 33.72
CA THR A 470 -14.75 13.66 33.72
C THR A 470 -15.36 14.61 34.75
N VAL A 471 -14.71 14.78 35.91
CA VAL A 471 -15.04 15.83 36.87
C VAL A 471 -14.94 17.21 36.19
N MET A 472 -13.82 17.50 35.53
CA MET A 472 -13.64 18.77 34.83
C MET A 472 -14.61 18.97 33.66
N LEU A 473 -14.99 17.91 32.96
CA LEU A 473 -16.02 17.96 31.90
C LEU A 473 -17.38 18.33 32.48
N GLY A 474 -17.78 17.74 33.61
CA GLY A 474 -19.00 18.13 34.33
C GLY A 474 -18.96 19.61 34.70
N PHE A 475 -17.84 20.05 35.29
CA PHE A 475 -17.64 21.44 35.69
C PHE A 475 -17.77 22.40 34.51
N TRP A 476 -17.06 22.14 33.41
CA TRP A 476 -17.10 22.97 32.22
C TRP A 476 -18.48 22.98 31.55
N THR A 477 -19.18 21.85 31.53
CA THR A 477 -20.50 21.74 30.90
C THR A 477 -21.50 22.69 31.54
N ALA A 478 -21.60 22.67 32.88
CA ALA A 478 -22.51 23.55 33.60
C ALA A 478 -22.04 25.01 33.61
N ALA A 479 -20.74 25.27 33.75
CA ALA A 479 -20.21 26.63 33.83
C ALA A 479 -20.35 27.40 32.51
N ILE A 480 -20.14 26.73 31.36
CA ILE A 480 -20.11 27.38 30.04
C ILE A 480 -21.44 27.24 29.30
N GLY A 481 -22.15 26.11 29.43
CA GLY A 481 -23.42 25.87 28.73
C GLY A 481 -23.30 25.72 27.20
N ALA A 482 -22.08 25.48 26.69
CA ALA A 482 -21.82 25.31 25.26
C ALA A 482 -22.46 24.03 24.68
N VAL A 483 -22.54 22.97 25.49
CA VAL A 483 -23.23 21.71 25.15
C VAL A 483 -24.24 21.36 26.23
N SER A 484 -25.30 20.65 25.85
CA SER A 484 -26.34 20.22 26.77
C SER A 484 -25.84 19.17 27.76
N GLU A 485 -26.42 19.15 28.96
CA GLU A 485 -26.10 18.16 29.99
C GLU A 485 -26.33 16.73 29.47
N ALA A 486 -27.46 16.49 28.80
CA ALA A 486 -27.82 15.19 28.26
C ALA A 486 -26.80 14.71 27.20
N ALA A 487 -26.39 15.60 26.29
CA ALA A 487 -25.38 15.31 25.28
C ALA A 487 -24.03 14.95 25.91
N MET A 488 -23.58 15.73 26.89
CA MET A 488 -22.31 15.48 27.56
C MET A 488 -22.33 14.17 28.35
N ARG A 489 -23.40 13.90 29.10
CA ARG A 489 -23.55 12.64 29.85
C ARG A 489 -23.48 11.43 28.94
N GLN A 490 -24.18 11.49 27.80
CA GLN A 490 -24.16 10.40 26.83
C GLN A 490 -22.76 10.24 26.20
N ALA A 491 -22.10 11.33 25.83
CA ALA A 491 -20.75 11.28 25.27
C ALA A 491 -19.72 10.72 26.26
N VAL A 492 -19.81 11.08 27.55
CA VAL A 492 -18.98 10.50 28.62
C VAL A 492 -19.27 9.00 28.76
N ALA A 493 -20.53 8.59 28.84
CA ALA A 493 -20.92 7.19 29.01
C ALA A 493 -20.40 6.28 27.88
N GLU A 494 -20.41 6.77 26.64
CA GLU A 494 -19.87 6.03 25.48
C GLU A 494 -18.35 6.04 25.39
N SER A 495 -17.69 7.01 26.03
CA SER A 495 -16.24 7.18 25.95
C SER A 495 -15.46 6.45 27.04
N VAL A 496 -16.15 5.81 27.98
CA VAL A 496 -15.55 5.06 29.10
C VAL A 496 -15.93 3.58 29.04
N PRO A 497 -15.10 2.67 29.60
CA PRO A 497 -15.48 1.26 29.72
C PRO A 497 -16.80 1.08 30.46
N SER A 498 -17.66 0.17 29.98
CA SER A 498 -19.01 -0.09 30.53
C SER A 498 -19.03 -0.31 32.05
N LYS A 499 -18.00 -0.97 32.60
CA LYS A 499 -17.85 -1.23 34.05
C LYS A 499 -17.60 0.02 34.89
N THR A 500 -17.18 1.12 34.27
CA THR A 500 -16.79 2.36 34.95
C THR A 500 -17.76 3.51 34.70
N VAL A 501 -18.83 3.29 33.92
CA VAL A 501 -19.82 4.31 33.58
C VAL A 501 -20.41 4.92 34.85
N GLU A 502 -20.85 4.12 35.81
CA GLU A 502 -21.47 4.61 37.05
C GLU A 502 -20.54 5.54 37.84
N VAL A 503 -19.27 5.16 38.00
CA VAL A 503 -18.26 5.97 38.71
C VAL A 503 -17.98 7.28 37.97
N ASN A 504 -17.89 7.23 36.63
CA ASN A 504 -17.69 8.43 35.82
C ASN A 504 -18.92 9.34 35.83
N MET A 505 -20.14 8.81 35.90
CA MET A 505 -21.35 9.63 36.06
C MET A 505 -21.35 10.35 37.41
N LYS A 506 -20.97 9.68 38.51
CA LYS A 506 -20.81 10.33 39.82
C LYS A 506 -19.72 11.42 39.78
N ALA A 507 -18.60 11.16 39.12
CA ALA A 507 -17.54 12.14 38.93
C ALA A 507 -18.03 13.36 38.14
N PHE A 508 -18.79 13.13 37.07
CA PHE A 508 -19.43 14.17 36.26
C PHE A 508 -20.39 15.01 37.11
N ASP A 509 -21.25 14.37 37.92
CA ASP A 509 -22.25 15.06 38.76
C ASP A 509 -21.62 16.03 39.75
N ILE A 510 -20.51 15.62 40.40
CA ILE A 510 -19.78 16.46 41.35
C ILE A 510 -19.22 17.71 40.63
N GLY A 511 -18.62 17.51 39.45
CA GLY A 511 -18.16 18.61 38.60
C GLY A 511 -19.30 19.52 38.17
N PHE A 512 -20.39 18.94 37.69
CA PHE A 512 -21.54 19.67 37.17
C PHE A 512 -22.18 20.56 38.23
N GLN A 513 -22.35 20.05 39.45
CA GLN A 513 -22.88 20.83 40.56
C GLN A 513 -22.00 22.06 40.87
N ARG A 514 -20.67 21.89 40.84
CA ARG A 514 -19.72 23.00 41.00
C ARG A 514 -19.84 24.02 39.86
N GLY A 515 -20.09 23.57 38.64
CA GLY A 515 -20.33 24.47 37.50
C GLY A 515 -21.60 25.29 37.61
N LEU A 516 -22.68 24.73 38.18
CA LEU A 516 -23.92 25.48 38.43
C LEU A 516 -23.71 26.62 39.43
N GLU A 517 -22.88 26.42 40.45
CA GLU A 517 -22.51 27.47 41.41
C GLU A 517 -21.76 28.63 40.74
N VAL A 518 -20.92 28.33 39.75
CA VAL A 518 -20.19 29.34 38.98
C VAL A 518 -21.14 30.08 38.03
N ALA A 519 -21.97 29.35 37.28
CA ALA A 519 -22.94 29.95 36.36
C ALA A 519 -23.97 30.85 37.05
N ALA A 520 -24.26 30.62 38.34
CA ALA A 520 -25.15 31.44 39.15
C ALA A 520 -24.51 32.74 39.68
N ARG A 521 -23.17 32.87 39.64
CA ARG A 521 -22.44 34.07 40.09
C ARG A 521 -22.17 35.07 38.96
N ASP A 522 -22.13 34.59 37.73
CA ASP A 522 -21.90 35.40 36.51
C ASP A 522 -23.20 35.85 35.81
N LYS A 523 -24.37 35.47 36.36
CA LYS A 523 -25.70 36.03 36.01
C LYS A 523 -26.12 37.07 37.04
#